data_AF-A0A7Y8KFF1-F1
#
_entry.id   AF-A0A7Y8KFF1-F1
#
_cell.length_a   1.000
_cell.length_b   1.000
_cell.length_c   1.000
_cell.angle_alpha   90.00
_cell.angle_beta   90.00
_cell.angle_gamma   90.00
#
_symmetry.space_group_name_H-M   'P 1'
#
loop_
_entity.id
_entity.type
_entity.pdbx_description
1 polymer ?
#
loop_
_entity_poly.entity_id
_entity_poly.type
_entity_poly.pdbx_seq_one_letter_code
_entity_poly.pdbx_strand_id
1 'polypeptide(L)'
;MSLSRIELIELLGGVVVELDVLRSQFKLGDPIRGDLDEARSELSFYTDKMIRHHVSEGSKSFVELTSSLQVVNDQLRSSIRDISKIASNLQLVVQIIGIADEIVKLIPVSVLFRSHLAS
;
A
#
# COMPACT_ATOMS: atom_id res chain seq x y z
N MET A 1 -3.96 15.07 -10.06
CA MET A 1 -2.50 15.34 -10.09
C MET A 1 -1.83 14.02 -9.80
N SER A 2 -0.76 13.67 -10.51
CA SER A 2 0.03 12.48 -10.15
C SER A 2 0.79 12.75 -8.87
N LEU A 3 0.87 11.76 -8.00
CA LEU A 3 1.86 11.77 -6.92
C LEU A 3 3.26 11.70 -7.53
N SER A 4 4.24 12.31 -6.89
CA SER A 4 5.66 11.92 -7.02
C SER A 4 5.90 10.61 -6.30
N ARG A 5 7.05 9.96 -6.54
CA ARG A 5 7.42 8.73 -5.83
C ARG A 5 7.56 8.95 -4.32
N ILE A 6 8.04 10.11 -3.89
CA ILE A 6 8.15 10.42 -2.46
C ILE A 6 6.76 10.49 -1.83
N GLU A 7 5.84 11.24 -2.44
CA GLU A 7 4.48 11.38 -1.92
C GLU A 7 3.71 10.04 -1.96
N LEU A 8 3.98 9.19 -2.95
CA LEU A 8 3.47 7.82 -2.97
C LEU A 8 3.97 7.00 -1.78
N ILE A 9 5.27 7.03 -1.49
CA ILE A 9 5.87 6.32 -0.35
C ILE A 9 5.29 6.85 0.97
N GLU A 10 5.14 8.17 1.10
CA GLU A 10 4.52 8.79 2.28
C GLU A 10 3.07 8.37 2.47
N LEU A 11 2.28 8.30 1.37
CA LEU A 11 0.90 7.84 1.41
C LEU A 11 0.83 6.38 1.89
N LEU A 12 1.61 5.48 1.29
CA LEU A 12 1.61 4.07 1.69
C LEU A 12 2.10 3.87 3.13
N GLY A 13 3.12 4.64 3.56
CA GLY A 13 3.56 4.68 4.95
C GLY A 13 2.45 5.14 5.90
N GLY A 14 1.65 6.12 5.49
CA GLY A 14 0.45 6.56 6.22
C GLY A 14 -0.58 5.44 6.36
N VAL A 15 -0.85 4.68 5.30
CA VAL A 15 -1.77 3.53 5.34
C VAL A 15 -1.27 2.45 6.30
N VAL A 16 0.05 2.18 6.34
CA VAL A 16 0.63 1.25 7.33
C VAL A 16 0.31 1.68 8.76
N VAL A 17 0.40 2.98 9.06
CA VAL A 17 0.02 3.52 10.37
C VAL A 17 -1.48 3.37 10.63
N GLU A 18 -2.32 3.56 9.62
CA GLU A 18 -3.78 3.37 9.74
C GLU A 18 -4.16 1.91 9.99
N LEU A 19 -3.45 0.97 9.37
CA LEU A 19 -3.54 -0.47 9.68
C LEU A 19 -3.09 -0.79 11.10
N ASP A 20 -2.04 -0.11 11.59
CA ASP A 20 -1.58 -0.22 12.98
C ASP A 20 -2.62 0.30 13.98
N VAL A 21 -3.39 1.32 13.61
CA VAL A 21 -4.53 1.79 14.40
C VAL A 21 -5.68 0.77 14.37
N LEU A 22 -6.07 0.24 13.20
CA LEU A 22 -7.14 -0.77 13.12
C LEU A 22 -6.81 -2.02 13.94
N ARG A 23 -5.64 -2.62 13.74
CA ARG A 23 -5.25 -3.86 14.43
C ARG A 23 -5.27 -3.70 15.95
N SER A 24 -5.02 -2.49 16.45
CA SER A 24 -4.97 -2.21 17.89
C SER A 24 -6.33 -2.40 18.57
N GLN A 25 -7.41 -2.37 17.79
CA GLN A 25 -8.79 -2.62 18.25
C GLN A 25 -9.08 -4.12 18.45
N PHE A 26 -8.24 -5.00 17.93
CA PHE A 26 -8.43 -6.45 17.95
C PHE A 26 -7.40 -7.14 18.85
N LYS A 27 -7.84 -8.20 19.54
CA LYS A 27 -6.96 -8.99 20.41
C LYS A 27 -6.04 -9.89 19.59
N LEU A 28 -4.93 -10.30 20.19
CA LEU A 28 -4.09 -11.35 19.61
C LEU A 28 -4.93 -12.64 19.42
N GLY A 29 -4.79 -13.27 18.25
CA GLY A 29 -5.55 -14.45 17.86
C GLY A 29 -6.91 -14.18 17.23
N ASP A 30 -7.36 -12.91 17.15
CA ASP A 30 -8.53 -12.55 16.35
C ASP A 30 -8.21 -12.75 14.85
N PRO A 31 -9.03 -13.49 14.08
CA PRO A 31 -8.80 -13.68 12.65
C PRO A 31 -8.68 -12.35 11.88
N ILE A 32 -9.49 -11.35 12.23
CA ILE A 32 -9.45 -10.02 11.58
C ILE A 32 -8.10 -9.35 11.82
N ARG A 33 -7.51 -9.54 13.00
CA ARG A 33 -6.17 -9.05 13.30
C ARG A 33 -5.13 -9.75 12.42
N GLY A 34 -5.26 -11.06 12.21
CA GLY A 34 -4.41 -11.83 11.31
C GLY A 34 -4.43 -11.27 9.88
N ASP A 35 -5.61 -11.01 9.34
CA ASP A 35 -5.78 -10.42 8.00
C ASP A 35 -5.14 -9.01 7.92
N LEU A 36 -5.30 -8.20 8.96
CA LEU A 36 -4.65 -6.88 9.05
C LEU A 36 -3.12 -6.98 9.20
N ASP A 37 -2.62 -8.01 9.89
CA ASP A 37 -1.19 -8.30 10.04
C ASP A 37 -0.56 -8.67 8.71
N GLU A 38 -1.20 -9.53 7.93
CA GLU A 38 -0.80 -9.90 6.57
C GLU A 38 -0.82 -8.67 5.64
N ALA A 39 -1.93 -7.94 5.61
CA ALA A 39 -2.10 -6.73 4.81
C ALA A 39 -0.99 -5.69 5.06
N ARG A 40 -0.63 -5.46 6.33
CA ARG A 40 0.47 -4.54 6.66
C ARG A 40 1.82 -5.06 6.17
N SER A 41 2.06 -6.37 6.29
CA SER A 41 3.31 -6.98 5.83
C SER A 41 3.48 -6.83 4.33
N GLU A 42 2.43 -7.12 3.56
CA GLU A 42 2.41 -6.93 2.10
C GLU A 42 2.63 -5.48 1.70
N LEU A 43 1.90 -4.55 2.34
CA LEU A 43 2.06 -3.14 2.02
C LEU A 43 3.46 -2.61 2.37
N SER A 44 4.04 -3.08 3.47
CA SER A 44 5.43 -2.76 3.83
C SER A 44 6.41 -3.28 2.78
N PHE A 45 6.19 -4.50 2.28
CA PHE A 45 6.99 -5.09 1.20
C PHE A 45 6.93 -4.26 -0.09
N TYR A 46 5.72 -3.88 -0.53
CA TYR A 46 5.56 -3.05 -1.74
C TYR A 46 6.17 -1.66 -1.58
N THR A 47 6.00 -1.05 -0.41
CA THR A 47 6.63 0.24 -0.10
C THR A 47 8.15 0.15 -0.17
N ASP A 48 8.75 -0.90 0.41
CA ASP A 48 10.20 -1.15 0.33
C ASP A 48 10.69 -1.32 -1.12
N LYS A 49 9.93 -2.04 -1.96
CA LYS A 49 10.24 -2.14 -3.40
C LYS A 49 10.23 -0.78 -4.09
N MET A 50 9.24 0.06 -3.82
CA MET A 50 9.18 1.42 -4.37
C MET A 50 10.29 2.32 -3.83
N ILE A 51 10.77 2.11 -2.59
CA ILE A 51 11.94 2.82 -2.02
C ILE A 51 13.25 2.40 -2.69
N ARG A 52 13.42 1.11 -2.98
CA ARG A 52 14.68 0.59 -3.56
C ARG A 52 14.80 0.77 -5.06
N HIS A 53 13.68 0.87 -5.76
CA HIS A 53 13.67 0.88 -7.22
C HIS A 53 12.96 2.12 -7.78
N HIS A 54 13.43 2.56 -8.95
CA HIS A 54 12.84 3.69 -9.64
C HIS A 54 11.57 3.26 -10.39
N VAL A 55 10.51 4.05 -10.26
CA VAL A 55 9.26 3.93 -11.02
C VAL A 55 9.12 5.17 -11.89
N SER A 56 8.70 5.00 -13.15
CA SER A 56 8.51 6.12 -14.07
C SER A 56 7.24 6.90 -13.74
N GLU A 57 7.40 7.98 -12.96
CA GLU A 57 6.32 8.83 -12.44
C GLU A 57 5.48 9.50 -13.56
N GLY A 58 6.08 9.72 -14.73
CA GLY A 58 5.40 10.37 -15.87
C GLY A 58 4.57 9.44 -16.74
N SER A 59 4.58 8.13 -16.48
CA SER A 59 3.81 7.18 -17.28
C SER A 59 2.31 7.28 -16.98
N LYS A 60 1.47 7.18 -18.02
CA LYS A 60 0.01 7.24 -17.87
C LYS A 60 -0.52 6.25 -16.82
N SER A 61 0.00 5.02 -16.82
CA SER A 61 -0.37 3.98 -15.84
C SER A 61 -0.02 4.38 -14.41
N PHE A 62 1.14 5.00 -14.18
CA PHE A 62 1.50 5.48 -12.85
C PHE A 62 0.56 6.59 -12.36
N VAL A 63 0.24 7.55 -13.24
CA VAL A 63 -0.70 8.64 -12.91
C VAL A 63 -2.08 8.09 -12.54
N GLU A 64 -2.58 7.12 -13.30
CA GLU A 64 -3.89 6.50 -13.08
C GLU A 64 -3.93 5.70 -11.76
N LEU A 65 -2.90 4.90 -11.50
CA LEU A 65 -2.81 4.09 -10.29
C LEU A 65 -2.65 4.95 -9.03
N THR A 66 -1.78 5.97 -9.06
CA THR A 66 -1.58 6.87 -7.91
C THR A 66 -2.80 7.72 -7.62
N SER A 67 -3.53 8.16 -8.66
CA SER A 67 -4.80 8.87 -8.47
C SER A 67 -5.86 7.96 -7.85
N SER A 68 -5.95 6.70 -8.30
CA SER A 68 -6.87 5.71 -7.73
C SER A 68 -6.53 5.40 -6.27
N LEU A 69 -5.23 5.26 -5.97
CA LEU A 69 -4.72 5.03 -4.62
C LEU A 69 -5.12 6.16 -3.66
N GLN A 70 -4.99 7.42 -4.08
CA GLN A 70 -5.42 8.57 -3.28
C GLN A 70 -6.90 8.50 -2.92
N VAL A 71 -7.76 8.20 -3.90
CA VAL A 71 -9.21 8.09 -3.68
C VAL A 71 -9.55 7.01 -2.66
N VAL A 72 -8.97 5.82 -2.80
CA VAL A 72 -9.23 4.70 -1.88
C VAL A 72 -8.67 4.99 -0.49
N ASN A 73 -7.49 5.61 -0.41
CA ASN A 73 -6.91 6.05 0.86
C ASN A 73 -7.79 7.08 1.58
N ASP A 74 -8.30 8.08 0.88
CA ASP A 74 -9.19 9.08 1.48
C ASP A 74 -10.49 8.46 2.00
N GLN A 75 -11.03 7.46 1.28
CA GLN A 75 -12.16 6.66 1.75
C GLN A 75 -11.81 5.91 3.04
N LEU A 76 -10.67 5.20 3.06
CA LEU A 76 -10.21 4.45 4.23
C LEU A 76 -10.06 5.39 5.44
N ARG A 77 -9.40 6.53 5.28
CA ARG A 77 -9.22 7.55 6.33
C ARG A 77 -10.53 8.03 6.93
N SER A 78 -11.55 8.19 6.10
CA SER A 78 -12.87 8.63 6.54
C SER A 78 -13.63 7.60 7.38
N SER A 79 -13.29 6.31 7.27
CA SER A 79 -14.00 5.19 7.91
C SER A 79 -13.18 4.37 8.90
N ILE A 80 -11.85 4.56 8.96
CA ILE A 80 -10.91 3.75 9.76
C ILE A 80 -11.23 3.75 11.27
N ARG A 81 -11.83 4.84 11.77
CA ARG A 81 -12.18 5.00 13.19
C ARG A 81 -13.53 4.38 13.57
N ASP A 82 -14.29 3.91 12.58
CA ASP A 82 -15.61 3.34 12.78
C ASP A 82 -15.54 1.81 12.71
N ILE A 83 -15.53 1.16 13.88
CA ILE A 83 -15.44 -0.30 13.98
C ILE A 83 -16.64 -1.00 13.34
N SER A 84 -17.81 -0.33 13.24
CA SER A 84 -18.98 -0.89 12.55
C SER A 84 -18.76 -1.05 11.05
N LYS A 85 -17.75 -0.38 10.49
CA LYS A 85 -17.35 -0.43 9.08
C LYS A 85 -16.13 -1.33 8.84
N ILE A 86 -15.77 -2.21 9.78
CA ILE A 86 -14.55 -3.02 9.67
C ILE A 86 -14.47 -3.81 8.37
N ALA A 87 -15.58 -4.44 7.92
CA ALA A 87 -15.60 -5.19 6.67
C ALA A 87 -15.31 -4.29 5.45
N SER A 88 -15.89 -3.08 5.43
CA SER A 88 -15.60 -2.09 4.39
C SER A 88 -14.16 -1.60 4.46
N ASN A 89 -13.61 -1.38 5.66
CA ASN A 89 -12.22 -0.98 5.85
C ASN A 89 -11.25 -2.05 5.34
N LEU A 90 -11.50 -3.33 5.64
CA LEU A 90 -10.72 -4.45 5.11
C LEU A 90 -10.77 -4.48 3.57
N GLN A 91 -11.95 -4.27 2.98
CA GLN A 91 -12.08 -4.24 1.53
C GLN A 91 -11.30 -3.07 0.89
N LEU A 92 -11.26 -1.90 1.52
CA LEU A 92 -10.48 -0.75 1.07
C LEU A 92 -8.97 -1.03 1.19
N VAL A 93 -8.55 -1.70 2.26
CA VAL A 93 -7.15 -2.13 2.45
C VAL A 93 -6.71 -3.09 1.34
N VAL A 94 -7.53 -4.09 1.01
CA VAL A 94 -7.25 -5.03 -0.09
C VAL A 94 -7.13 -4.28 -1.42
N GLN A 95 -7.97 -3.27 -1.67
CA GLN A 95 -7.86 -2.43 -2.87
C GLN A 95 -6.56 -1.63 -2.90
N ILE A 96 -6.15 -1.03 -1.78
CA ILE A 96 -4.88 -0.29 -1.67
C ILE A 96 -3.70 -1.21 -1.98
N ILE A 97 -3.69 -2.42 -1.41
CA ILE A 97 -2.65 -3.42 -1.66
C ILE A 97 -2.60 -3.80 -3.14
N GLY A 98 -3.75 -4.09 -3.76
CA GLY A 98 -3.82 -4.40 -5.18
C GLY A 98 -3.29 -3.27 -6.07
N ILE A 99 -3.60 -2.02 -5.74
CA ILE A 99 -3.06 -0.86 -6.48
C ILE A 99 -1.54 -0.74 -6.25
N ALA A 100 -1.05 -0.96 -5.03
CA ALA A 100 0.37 -0.92 -4.73
C ALA A 100 1.16 -2.00 -5.50
N ASP A 101 0.62 -3.22 -5.59
CA ASP A 101 1.19 -4.32 -6.38
C ASP A 101 1.29 -3.94 -7.88
N GLU A 102 0.23 -3.36 -8.44
CA GLU A 102 0.23 -2.89 -9.83
C GLU A 102 1.28 -1.79 -10.08
N ILE A 103 1.48 -0.88 -9.11
CA ILE A 103 2.55 0.13 -9.22
C ILE A 103 3.93 -0.54 -9.16
N VAL A 104 4.13 -1.55 -8.30
CA VAL A 104 5.38 -2.31 -8.22
C VAL A 104 5.69 -3.02 -9.54
N LYS A 105 4.67 -3.53 -10.25
CA LYS A 105 4.84 -4.15 -11.58
C LYS A 105 5.35 -3.16 -12.64
N LEU A 106 5.24 -1.86 -12.43
CA LEU A 106 5.83 -0.85 -13.31
C LEU A 106 7.36 -0.70 -13.13
N ILE A 107 7.95 -1.31 -12.10
CA ILE A 107 9.40 -1.30 -11.88
C ILE A 107 10.07 -2.14 -12.99
N PRO A 108 11.01 -1.57 -13.77
CA PRO A 108 11.67 -2.31 -14.85
C PRO A 108 12.42 -3.55 -14.34
N VAL A 109 12.15 -4.71 -14.96
CA VAL A 109 12.72 -6.02 -14.61
C VAL A 109 14.26 -6.02 -14.67
N SER A 110 14.88 -5.19 -15.52
CA SER A 110 16.34 -5.06 -15.63
C SER A 110 17.02 -4.55 -14.35
N VAL A 111 16.27 -3.92 -13.44
CA VAL A 111 16.76 -3.47 -12.12
C VAL A 111 16.74 -4.60 -11.09
N LEU A 112 15.84 -5.58 -11.23
CA LEU A 112 15.70 -6.71 -10.29
C LEU A 112 16.85 -7.73 -10.39
N PHE A 113 17.51 -7.84 -11.55
CA PHE A 113 18.62 -8.80 -11.75
C PHE A 113 19.99 -8.30 -11.31
N ARG A 114 20.23 -6.98 -11.19
CA ARG A 114 21.55 -6.45 -10.78
C ARG A 114 21.86 -6.70 -9.30
N SER A 115 20.88 -6.91 -8.44
CA SER A 115 21.10 -7.23 -7.02
C SER A 115 21.50 -8.70 -6.76
N HIS A 116 21.35 -9.60 -7.75
CA HIS A 116 21.73 -11.01 -7.61
C HIS A 116 23.11 -11.36 -8.17
N LEU A 117 23.74 -10.44 -8.89
CA LEU A 117 25.10 -10.63 -9.45
C LEU A 117 26.18 -9.88 -8.66
N ALA A 118 25.78 -9.13 -7.62
CA ALA A 118 26.69 -8.36 -6.75
C ALA A 118 26.87 -9.00 -5.36
N SER A 119 26.39 -10.24 -5.17
CA SER A 119 26.52 -11.04 -3.94
C SER A 119 27.40 -12.26 -4.18
#